data_AF-Q9SVF5-F1
#
_entry.id   AF-Q9SVF5-F1
#
_cell.length_a   1.000
_cell.length_b   1.000
_cell.length_c   1.000
_cell.angle_alpha   90.00
_cell.angle_beta   90.00
_cell.angle_gamma   90.00
#
_symmetry.space_group_name_H-M   'P 1'
#
loop_
_entity.id
_entity.type
_entity.pdbx_description
1 polymer ?
#
loop_
_entity_poly.entity_id
_entity_poly.type
_entity_poly.pdbx_seq_one_letter_code
_entity_poly.pdbx_strand_id
1 'polypeptide(L)'
;MWFPLNTHFQARKRAVTIHVSKENGESVEGAEVTVEQISKDFPIGSAISKTILGNIPYQEWFVKRFDATVFENELKWYATESDQGKLNYTLADKMMNLVRANRIIARGHNIFWEDPKYNPDWVRNLTGEDLRSAVNRRIKSLMTRYRGEFVHWDVSNEMLHFDFYESRLGKNVIDSLATLFFNDFNVVETCSDEKSTVDEYIARVRELQRYDGIRMDGIGLEGHFTTPNVALMRAILDKLATLQLPIWLTEIDISSSLDHRSQVHKSLFSGLVQFAI
;
A
#
# COMPACT_ATOMS: atom_id res chain seq x y z
N MET A 1 20.45 20.98 2.80
CA MET A 1 21.10 19.86 3.52
C MET A 1 20.49 18.59 2.97
N TRP A 2 21.23 17.85 2.12
CA TRP A 2 20.76 16.59 1.53
C TRP A 2 20.85 15.51 2.60
N PHE A 3 19.74 14.88 2.97
CA PHE A 3 19.78 13.62 3.69
C PHE A 3 19.84 12.50 2.65
N PRO A 4 20.95 11.78 2.51
CA PRO A 4 20.98 10.61 1.65
C PRO A 4 20.06 9.55 2.23
N LEU A 5 19.19 8.97 1.39
CA LEU A 5 18.38 7.77 1.66
C LEU A 5 19.22 6.54 2.09
N ASN A 6 20.54 6.67 2.19
CA ASN A 6 21.46 5.63 2.65
C ASN A 6 21.22 5.18 4.11
N THR A 7 20.40 5.87 4.90
CA THR A 7 20.06 5.44 6.26
C THR A 7 19.18 4.19 6.28
N HIS A 8 18.39 3.93 5.24
CA HIS A 8 17.48 2.76 5.21
C HIS A 8 18.19 1.42 5.06
N PHE A 9 19.34 1.38 4.38
CA PHE A 9 20.14 0.15 4.24
C PHE A 9 20.70 -0.36 5.58
N GLN A 10 20.65 0.44 6.65
CA GLN A 10 21.20 0.05 7.96
C GLN A 10 20.21 -0.66 8.90
N ALA A 11 18.90 -0.72 8.58
CA ALA A 11 17.89 -1.15 9.56
C ALA A 11 17.66 -2.67 9.63
N ARG A 12 17.81 -3.42 8.52
CA ARG A 12 17.80 -4.89 8.53
C ARG A 12 19.23 -5.42 8.44
N LYS A 13 19.83 -5.66 9.61
CA LYS A 13 21.11 -6.35 9.73
C LYS A 13 20.85 -7.73 10.29
N ARG A 14 21.50 -8.74 9.70
CA ARG A 14 21.72 -10.02 10.37
C ARG A 14 23.22 -10.15 10.64
N ALA A 15 23.58 -10.79 11.74
CA ALA A 15 24.95 -11.25 11.89
C ALA A 15 25.22 -12.26 10.77
N VAL A 16 26.29 -12.03 10.01
CA VAL A 16 26.77 -12.98 9.00
C VAL A 16 28.19 -13.34 9.39
N THR A 17 28.48 -14.64 9.42
CA THR A 17 29.85 -15.15 9.53
C THR A 17 30.32 -15.48 8.12
N ILE A 18 31.43 -14.87 7.69
CA ILE A 18 32.05 -15.16 6.39
C ILE A 18 33.27 -16.03 6.68
N HIS A 19 33.27 -17.25 6.12
CA HIS A 19 34.42 -18.15 6.18
C HIS A 19 35.18 -18.07 4.86
N VAL A 20 36.46 -17.73 4.92
CA VAL A 20 37.38 -17.77 3.77
C VAL A 20 38.27 -18.98 3.93
N SER A 21 38.25 -19.89 2.96
CA SER A 21 39.07 -21.10 2.96
C SER A 21 39.72 -21.32 1.61
N LYS A 22 40.85 -22.03 1.60
CA LYS A 22 41.50 -22.53 0.39
C LYS A 22 40.71 -23.73 -0.15
N GLU A 23 41.03 -24.16 -1.37
CA GLU A 23 40.41 -25.34 -2.01
C GLU A 23 40.56 -26.63 -1.18
N ASN A 24 41.61 -26.73 -0.36
CA ASN A 24 41.84 -27.86 0.55
C ASN A 24 41.07 -27.79 1.88
N GLY A 25 40.23 -26.77 2.08
CA GLY A 25 39.44 -26.55 3.30
C GLY A 25 40.16 -25.82 4.44
N GLU A 26 41.45 -25.51 4.31
CA GLU A 26 42.16 -24.70 5.32
C GLU A 26 41.61 -23.27 5.36
N SER A 27 41.37 -22.75 6.56
CA SER A 27 40.99 -21.35 6.73
C SER A 27 42.12 -20.40 6.32
N VAL A 28 41.77 -19.29 5.68
CA VAL A 28 42.72 -18.22 5.35
C VAL A 28 42.73 -17.21 6.48
N GLU A 29 43.83 -17.15 7.23
CA GLU A 29 44.04 -16.12 8.24
C GLU A 29 44.34 -14.76 7.60
N GLY A 30 43.77 -13.68 8.16
CA GLY A 30 44.03 -12.32 7.69
C GLY A 30 43.37 -11.95 6.34
N ALA A 31 42.41 -12.72 5.85
CA ALA A 31 41.69 -12.39 4.62
C ALA A 31 40.96 -11.03 4.74
N GLU A 32 41.15 -10.16 3.76
CA GLU A 32 40.34 -8.95 3.61
C GLU A 32 39.03 -9.28 2.89
N VAL A 33 37.89 -8.90 3.47
CA VAL A 33 36.57 -9.18 2.93
C VAL A 33 35.79 -7.88 2.75
N THR A 34 35.37 -7.62 1.52
CA THR A 34 34.46 -6.52 1.19
C THR A 34 33.07 -7.06 0.91
N VAL A 35 32.05 -6.48 1.55
CA VAL A 35 30.64 -6.81 1.33
C VAL A 35 29.92 -5.57 0.82
N GLU A 36 29.30 -5.67 -0.35
CA GLU A 36 28.45 -4.63 -0.93
C GLU A 36 27.00 -5.14 -1.03
N GLN A 37 26.06 -4.35 -0.54
CA GLN A 37 24.64 -4.62 -0.74
C GLN A 37 24.24 -4.18 -2.16
N ILE A 38 24.01 -5.14 -3.05
CA ILE A 38 23.67 -4.88 -4.46
C ILE A 38 22.16 -4.79 -4.74
N SER A 39 21.33 -5.23 -3.81
CA SER A 39 19.87 -5.22 -3.94
C SER A 39 19.17 -5.23 -2.58
N LYS A 40 17.86 -4.98 -2.61
CA LYS A 40 16.96 -5.00 -1.46
C LYS A 40 15.93 -6.11 -1.62
N ASP A 41 15.52 -6.70 -0.51
CA ASP A 41 14.52 -7.78 -0.50
C ASP A 41 13.07 -7.25 -0.56
N PHE A 42 12.86 -5.96 -0.26
CA PHE A 42 11.55 -5.35 -0.14
C PHE A 42 11.39 -4.15 -1.07
N PRO A 43 10.21 -3.97 -1.69
CA PRO A 43 9.91 -2.77 -2.44
C PRO A 43 9.93 -1.56 -1.52
N ILE A 44 10.45 -0.44 -2.04
CA ILE A 44 10.35 0.88 -1.41
C ILE A 44 9.76 1.79 -2.47
N GLY A 45 8.60 2.35 -2.16
CA GLY A 45 7.80 3.05 -3.14
C GLY A 45 7.60 4.51 -2.83
N SER A 46 6.91 5.20 -3.76
CA SER A 46 6.27 6.47 -3.45
C SER A 46 5.00 6.68 -4.25
N ALA A 47 4.02 7.35 -3.63
CA ALA A 47 2.78 7.71 -4.29
C ALA A 47 3.07 8.73 -5.39
N ILE A 48 2.40 8.57 -6.54
CA ILE A 48 2.47 9.51 -7.65
C ILE A 48 1.08 9.99 -8.02
N SER A 49 0.94 11.27 -8.32
CA SER A 49 -0.25 11.85 -8.93
C SER A 49 0.00 12.17 -10.41
N LYS A 50 -1.05 12.61 -11.11
CA LYS A 50 -0.99 13.07 -12.50
C LYS A 50 0.09 14.13 -12.78
N THR A 51 0.58 14.82 -11.75
CA THR A 51 1.64 15.83 -11.84
C THR A 51 2.99 15.28 -12.32
N ILE A 52 3.18 13.96 -12.24
CA ILE A 52 4.36 13.28 -12.80
C ILE A 52 4.34 13.25 -14.34
N LEU A 53 3.16 13.34 -14.96
CA LEU A 53 3.02 13.25 -16.41
C LEU A 53 3.59 14.51 -17.08
N GLY A 54 4.53 14.31 -18.01
CA GLY A 54 5.22 15.40 -18.71
C GLY A 54 6.30 16.11 -17.89
N ASN A 55 6.43 15.80 -16.59
CA ASN A 55 7.47 16.35 -15.73
C ASN A 55 8.70 15.43 -15.71
N ILE A 56 9.55 15.55 -16.74
CA ILE A 56 10.73 14.69 -16.91
C ILE A 56 11.68 14.72 -15.69
N PRO A 57 12.03 15.88 -15.10
CA PRO A 57 12.87 15.91 -13.90
C PRO A 57 12.25 15.13 -12.72
N TYR A 58 10.92 15.18 -12.56
CA TYR A 58 10.25 14.41 -11.50
C TYR A 58 10.27 12.90 -11.79
N GLN A 59 10.03 12.51 -13.05
CA GLN A 59 10.12 11.10 -13.46
C GLN A 59 11.51 10.51 -13.20
N GLU A 60 12.57 11.20 -13.63
CA GLU A 60 13.95 10.78 -13.41
C GLU A 60 14.30 10.71 -11.92
N TRP A 61 13.82 11.69 -11.13
CA TRP A 61 14.02 11.70 -9.68
C TRP A 61 13.34 10.49 -9.01
N PHE A 62 12.13 10.16 -9.43
CA PHE A 62 11.31 9.08 -8.88
C PHE A 62 11.90 7.70 -9.23
N VAL A 63 12.13 7.44 -10.51
CA VAL A 63 12.62 6.14 -11.02
C VAL A 63 13.99 5.78 -10.45
N LYS A 64 14.83 6.79 -10.15
CA LYS A 64 16.14 6.57 -9.53
C LYS A 64 16.05 6.07 -8.08
N ARG A 65 14.90 6.21 -7.41
CA ARG A 65 14.75 5.99 -5.95
C ARG A 65 13.77 4.88 -5.61
N PHE A 66 12.70 4.74 -6.39
CA PHE A 66 11.57 3.90 -6.04
C PHE A 66 11.35 2.82 -7.08
N ASP A 67 11.07 1.62 -6.60
CA ASP A 67 10.70 0.46 -7.42
C ASP A 67 9.24 0.04 -7.22
N ALA A 68 8.51 0.72 -6.34
CA ALA A 68 7.07 0.56 -6.14
C ALA A 68 6.33 1.90 -6.18
N THR A 69 5.04 1.86 -6.47
CA THR A 69 4.19 3.05 -6.46
C THR A 69 2.72 2.73 -6.17
N VAL A 70 1.97 3.80 -5.92
CA VAL A 70 0.51 3.82 -5.85
C VAL A 70 0.05 5.13 -6.48
N PHE A 71 -1.12 5.14 -7.11
CA PHE A 71 -1.67 6.37 -7.68
C PHE A 71 -2.52 7.08 -6.61
N GLU A 72 -2.22 8.34 -6.33
CA GLU A 72 -2.88 9.08 -5.24
C GLU A 72 -4.40 9.13 -5.42
N ASN A 73 -4.86 9.42 -6.65
CA ASN A 73 -6.29 9.62 -6.91
C ASN A 73 -6.78 9.07 -8.26
N GLU A 74 -5.88 8.85 -9.21
CA GLU A 74 -6.22 8.69 -10.62
C GLU A 74 -6.92 7.37 -10.95
N LEU A 75 -6.95 6.42 -10.01
CA LEU A 75 -7.72 5.18 -10.12
C LEU A 75 -8.98 5.15 -9.28
N LYS A 76 -9.17 6.09 -8.35
CA LYS A 76 -10.34 6.11 -7.46
C LYS A 76 -11.62 6.27 -8.28
N TRP A 77 -12.75 5.77 -7.76
CA TRP A 77 -13.99 5.68 -8.54
C TRP A 77 -14.47 7.07 -9.00
N TYR A 78 -14.39 8.09 -8.13
CA TYR A 78 -14.72 9.47 -8.49
C TYR A 78 -13.85 10.06 -9.61
N ALA A 79 -12.61 9.60 -9.78
CA ALA A 79 -11.71 10.08 -10.83
C ALA A 79 -11.97 9.40 -12.18
N THR A 80 -12.42 8.15 -12.14
CA THR A 80 -12.50 7.27 -13.32
C THR A 80 -13.93 7.09 -13.85
N GLU A 81 -14.95 7.41 -13.06
CA GLU A 81 -16.37 7.39 -13.47
C GLU A 81 -17.15 8.45 -12.67
N SER A 82 -16.80 9.73 -12.85
CA SER A 82 -17.47 10.84 -12.16
C SER A 82 -18.97 10.91 -12.48
N ASP A 83 -19.34 10.65 -13.74
CA ASP A 83 -20.72 10.46 -14.21
C ASP A 83 -20.94 8.98 -14.55
N GLN A 84 -22.09 8.44 -14.15
CA GLN A 84 -22.44 7.04 -14.40
C GLN A 84 -22.28 6.66 -15.88
N GLY A 85 -21.52 5.59 -16.15
CA GLY A 85 -21.26 5.08 -17.49
C GLY A 85 -20.24 5.86 -18.31
N LYS A 86 -19.75 7.02 -17.83
CA LYS A 86 -18.69 7.79 -18.50
C LYS A 86 -17.33 7.46 -17.92
N LEU A 87 -16.77 6.35 -18.37
CA LEU A 87 -15.45 5.89 -17.94
C LEU A 87 -14.33 6.76 -18.52
N ASN A 88 -13.40 7.21 -17.68
CA ASN A 88 -12.19 7.92 -18.10
C ASN A 88 -10.96 7.41 -17.34
N TYR A 89 -10.19 6.56 -18.01
CA TYR A 89 -8.94 6.00 -17.49
C TYR A 89 -7.69 6.70 -18.06
N THR A 90 -7.85 7.82 -18.77
CA THR A 90 -6.75 8.45 -19.54
C THR A 90 -5.53 8.77 -18.68
N LEU A 91 -5.74 9.30 -17.47
CA LEU A 91 -4.64 9.64 -16.57
C LEU A 91 -3.98 8.38 -16.00
N ALA A 92 -4.77 7.44 -15.48
CA ALA A 92 -4.28 6.17 -14.96
C ALA A 92 -3.52 5.36 -16.02
N ASP A 93 -3.99 5.32 -17.26
CA ASP A 93 -3.32 4.64 -18.37
C ASP A 93 -1.95 5.26 -18.68
N LYS A 94 -1.86 6.60 -18.71
CA LYS A 94 -0.60 7.31 -18.93
C LYS A 94 0.39 7.07 -17.79
N MET A 95 -0.09 7.07 -16.54
CA MET A 95 0.74 6.77 -15.37
C MET A 95 1.19 5.31 -15.38
N MET A 96 0.32 4.37 -15.74
CA MET A 96 0.69 2.96 -15.85
C MET A 96 1.70 2.70 -16.96
N ASN A 97 1.65 3.45 -18.06
CA ASN A 97 2.70 3.39 -19.08
C ASN A 97 4.07 3.81 -18.54
N LEU A 98 4.14 4.86 -17.71
CA LEU A 98 5.36 5.28 -17.04
C LEU A 98 5.88 4.19 -16.09
N VAL A 99 4.99 3.60 -15.29
CA VAL A 99 5.31 2.51 -14.36
C VAL A 99 5.90 1.31 -15.10
N ARG A 100 5.22 0.84 -16.15
CA ARG A 100 5.69 -0.27 -17.00
C ARG A 100 7.03 0.00 -17.67
N ALA A 101 7.19 1.19 -18.27
CA ALA A 101 8.42 1.56 -18.97
C ALA A 101 9.65 1.54 -18.06
N ASN A 102 9.46 1.79 -16.75
CA ASN A 102 10.52 1.82 -15.76
C ASN A 102 10.60 0.56 -14.88
N ARG A 103 9.82 -0.49 -15.18
CA ARG A 103 9.77 -1.76 -14.42
C ARG A 103 9.49 -1.57 -12.93
N ILE A 104 8.62 -0.61 -12.61
CA ILE A 104 8.16 -0.31 -11.26
C ILE A 104 6.91 -1.17 -10.99
N ILE A 105 6.75 -1.69 -9.78
CA ILE A 105 5.52 -2.37 -9.37
C ILE A 105 4.48 -1.37 -8.87
N ALA A 106 3.20 -1.64 -9.06
CA ALA A 106 2.13 -0.75 -8.59
C ALA A 106 1.12 -1.47 -7.70
N ARG A 107 0.72 -0.82 -6.60
CA ARG A 107 -0.47 -1.14 -5.80
C ARG A 107 -1.70 -0.52 -6.45
N GLY A 108 -2.74 -1.33 -6.63
CA GLY A 108 -4.05 -0.86 -7.10
C GLY A 108 -4.87 -0.32 -5.93
N HIS A 109 -4.84 0.99 -5.73
CA HIS A 109 -5.59 1.66 -4.66
C HIS A 109 -6.58 2.67 -5.27
N ASN A 110 -7.89 2.50 -5.12
CA ASN A 110 -8.65 1.36 -4.59
C ASN A 110 -9.83 1.05 -5.54
N ILE A 111 -10.44 -0.13 -5.42
CA ILE A 111 -11.63 -0.47 -6.21
C ILE A 111 -12.85 0.24 -5.63
N PHE A 112 -13.02 0.13 -4.31
CA PHE A 112 -14.08 0.69 -3.50
C PHE A 112 -13.51 1.38 -2.25
N TRP A 113 -14.26 2.34 -1.72
CA TRP A 113 -13.93 3.06 -0.50
C TRP A 113 -15.18 3.15 0.36
N GLU A 114 -15.12 2.66 1.60
CA GLU A 114 -16.31 2.59 2.47
C GLU A 114 -16.76 3.95 3.00
N ASP A 115 -15.88 4.97 3.07
CA ASP A 115 -16.32 6.34 3.39
C ASP A 115 -17.24 6.85 2.27
N PRO A 116 -18.53 7.13 2.56
CA PRO A 116 -19.46 7.64 1.57
C PRO A 116 -18.93 8.88 0.84
N LYS A 117 -18.18 9.76 1.52
CA LYS A 117 -17.65 11.02 0.95
C LYS A 117 -16.80 10.81 -0.30
N TYR A 118 -16.08 9.69 -0.39
CA TYR A 118 -15.19 9.40 -1.52
C TYR A 118 -15.84 8.54 -2.60
N ASN A 119 -17.16 8.35 -2.56
CA ASN A 119 -17.88 7.70 -3.64
C ASN A 119 -18.49 8.74 -4.59
N PRO A 120 -18.54 8.47 -5.92
CA PRO A 120 -19.23 9.34 -6.86
C PRO A 120 -20.66 9.65 -6.42
N ASP A 121 -21.15 10.87 -6.68
CA ASP A 121 -22.49 11.30 -6.27
C ASP A 121 -23.60 10.35 -6.72
N TRP A 122 -23.48 9.82 -7.94
CA TRP A 122 -24.45 8.88 -8.48
C TRP A 122 -24.40 7.52 -7.78
N VAL A 123 -23.24 7.06 -7.29
CA VAL A 123 -23.09 5.79 -6.53
C VAL A 123 -23.74 5.92 -5.16
N ARG A 124 -23.58 7.06 -4.48
CA ARG A 124 -24.13 7.28 -3.12
C ARG A 124 -25.65 7.13 -3.04
N ASN A 125 -26.35 7.36 -4.15
CA ASN A 125 -27.80 7.26 -4.25
C ASN A 125 -28.31 5.85 -4.62
N LEU A 126 -27.42 4.91 -4.97
CA LEU A 126 -27.82 3.56 -5.34
C LEU A 126 -28.01 2.67 -4.11
N THR A 127 -28.95 1.73 -4.22
CA THR A 127 -29.20 0.69 -3.21
C THR A 127 -29.55 -0.62 -3.91
N GLY A 128 -29.54 -1.74 -3.16
CA GLY A 128 -30.00 -3.03 -3.66
C GLY A 128 -29.32 -3.47 -4.95
N GLU A 129 -30.12 -3.88 -5.94
CA GLU A 129 -29.61 -4.43 -7.20
C GLU A 129 -28.91 -3.37 -8.08
N ASP A 130 -29.32 -2.11 -8.01
CA ASP A 130 -28.67 -1.05 -8.78
C ASP A 130 -27.23 -0.82 -8.31
N LEU A 131 -27.03 -0.82 -6.98
CA LEU A 131 -25.70 -0.73 -6.39
C LEU A 131 -24.87 -1.98 -6.70
N ARG A 132 -25.46 -3.18 -6.57
CA ARG A 132 -24.80 -4.45 -6.93
C ARG A 132 -24.33 -4.44 -8.39
N SER A 133 -25.18 -3.96 -9.29
CA SER A 133 -24.88 -3.83 -10.71
C SER A 133 -23.75 -2.82 -10.96
N ALA A 134 -23.74 -1.69 -10.26
CA ALA A 134 -22.66 -0.71 -10.34
C ALA A 134 -21.31 -1.27 -9.84
N VAL A 135 -21.31 -1.95 -8.69
CA VAL A 135 -20.15 -2.65 -8.13
C VAL A 135 -19.57 -3.67 -9.12
N ASN A 136 -20.42 -4.50 -9.71
CA ASN A 136 -19.99 -5.49 -10.70
C ASN A 136 -19.41 -4.84 -11.96
N ARG A 137 -20.01 -3.73 -12.45
CA ARG A 137 -19.46 -2.98 -13.58
C ARG A 137 -18.10 -2.36 -13.25
N ARG A 138 -17.94 -1.82 -12.04
CA ARG A 138 -16.69 -1.23 -11.55
C ARG A 138 -15.57 -2.25 -11.54
N ILE A 139 -15.76 -3.40 -10.89
CA ILE A 139 -14.78 -4.51 -10.88
C ILE A 139 -14.45 -4.94 -12.31
N LYS A 140 -15.47 -5.20 -13.14
CA LYS A 140 -15.25 -5.61 -14.52
C LYS A 140 -14.44 -4.59 -15.31
N SER A 141 -14.71 -3.29 -15.15
CA SER A 141 -14.01 -2.23 -15.88
C SER A 141 -12.52 -2.17 -15.53
N LEU A 142 -12.17 -2.25 -14.24
CA LEU A 142 -10.78 -2.25 -13.77
C LEU A 142 -10.07 -3.57 -14.13
N MET A 143 -10.69 -4.72 -13.84
CA MET A 143 -10.10 -6.03 -14.07
C MET A 143 -9.98 -6.39 -15.55
N THR A 144 -10.80 -5.80 -16.43
CA THR A 144 -10.63 -5.96 -17.88
C THR A 144 -9.43 -5.13 -18.37
N ARG A 145 -9.26 -3.91 -17.82
CA ARG A 145 -8.26 -2.96 -18.29
C ARG A 145 -6.86 -3.19 -17.71
N TYR A 146 -6.76 -3.56 -16.43
CA TYR A 146 -5.51 -3.61 -15.68
C TYR A 146 -5.17 -5.03 -15.18
N ARG A 147 -5.67 -6.06 -15.85
CA ARG A 147 -5.37 -7.46 -15.49
C ARG A 147 -3.86 -7.69 -15.49
N GLY A 148 -3.34 -8.07 -14.32
CA GLY A 148 -1.91 -8.40 -14.16
C GLY A 148 -0.97 -7.20 -14.08
N GLU A 149 -1.48 -5.97 -14.06
CA GLU A 149 -0.66 -4.75 -13.98
C GLU A 149 -0.29 -4.37 -12.55
N PHE A 150 -1.21 -4.61 -11.60
CA PHE A 150 -1.00 -4.32 -10.18
C PHE A 150 -0.61 -5.57 -9.41
N VAL A 151 0.34 -5.43 -8.50
CA VAL A 151 0.80 -6.53 -7.62
C VAL A 151 -0.24 -6.93 -6.58
N HIS A 152 -1.11 -6.00 -6.20
CA HIS A 152 -2.25 -6.22 -5.32
C HIS A 152 -3.30 -5.12 -5.48
N TRP A 153 -4.52 -5.38 -5.00
CA TRP A 153 -5.63 -4.42 -5.01
C TRP A 153 -6.19 -4.22 -3.60
N ASP A 154 -6.39 -2.95 -3.25
CA ASP A 154 -7.28 -2.57 -2.16
C ASP A 154 -8.70 -2.67 -2.70
N VAL A 155 -9.40 -3.73 -2.30
CA VAL A 155 -10.76 -3.99 -2.78
C VAL A 155 -11.71 -2.99 -2.13
N SER A 156 -11.77 -2.98 -0.79
CA SER A 156 -12.53 -2.00 -0.03
C SER A 156 -11.63 -1.29 0.99
N ASN A 157 -11.50 0.03 0.85
CA ASN A 157 -10.68 0.87 1.72
C ASN A 157 -11.47 1.27 2.99
N GLU A 158 -10.80 1.26 4.15
CA GLU A 158 -11.28 1.79 5.43
C GLU A 158 -12.51 1.08 6.04
N MET A 159 -12.57 -0.24 5.94
CA MET A 159 -13.73 -1.01 6.41
C MET A 159 -13.86 -1.08 7.95
N LEU A 160 -12.84 -0.70 8.72
CA LEU A 160 -12.96 -0.59 10.18
C LEU A 160 -13.75 0.66 10.59
N HIS A 161 -13.71 1.71 9.76
CA HIS A 161 -14.29 3.00 10.10
C HIS A 161 -15.67 3.22 9.48
N PHE A 162 -15.88 2.66 8.29
CA PHE A 162 -17.06 2.86 7.47
C PHE A 162 -17.57 1.54 6.85
N ASP A 163 -18.83 1.55 6.42
CA ASP A 163 -19.55 0.36 5.96
C ASP A 163 -20.54 0.67 4.82
N PHE A 164 -20.27 1.67 3.97
CA PHE A 164 -21.19 2.12 2.92
C PHE A 164 -21.75 0.97 2.06
N TYR A 165 -20.89 0.06 1.61
CA TYR A 165 -21.28 -1.06 0.77
C TYR A 165 -21.82 -2.23 1.59
N GLU A 166 -21.17 -2.58 2.69
CA GLU A 166 -21.61 -3.65 3.59
C GLU A 166 -23.04 -3.40 4.10
N SER A 167 -23.34 -2.17 4.53
CA SER A 167 -24.67 -1.77 5.02
C SER A 167 -25.78 -1.83 3.96
N ARG A 168 -25.44 -1.76 2.66
CA ARG A 168 -26.41 -1.72 1.55
C ARG A 168 -26.54 -3.04 0.79
N LEU A 169 -25.48 -3.82 0.72
CA LEU A 169 -25.43 -5.07 -0.04
C LEU A 169 -25.41 -6.31 0.86
N GLY A 170 -25.10 -6.13 2.14
CA GLY A 170 -24.81 -7.20 3.09
C GLY A 170 -23.32 -7.47 3.24
N LYS A 171 -22.97 -8.13 4.34
CA LYS A 171 -21.59 -8.48 4.68
C LYS A 171 -20.87 -9.21 3.55
N ASN A 172 -19.66 -8.77 3.24
CA ASN A 172 -18.66 -9.40 2.35
C ASN A 172 -19.10 -9.69 0.91
N VAL A 173 -20.22 -9.10 0.48
CA VAL A 173 -20.69 -9.25 -0.91
C VAL A 173 -19.65 -8.73 -1.89
N ILE A 174 -18.96 -7.65 -1.55
CA ILE A 174 -17.92 -7.07 -2.39
C ILE A 174 -16.61 -7.86 -2.28
N ASP A 175 -16.22 -8.27 -1.07
CA ASP A 175 -14.92 -8.90 -0.83
C ASP A 175 -14.83 -10.31 -1.41
N SER A 176 -15.95 -11.02 -1.52
CA SER A 176 -16.02 -12.33 -2.21
C SER A 176 -15.65 -12.27 -3.70
N LEU A 177 -15.53 -11.08 -4.28
CA LEU A 177 -15.27 -10.88 -5.71
C LEU A 177 -13.79 -10.73 -6.06
N ALA A 178 -12.89 -10.59 -5.08
CA ALA A 178 -11.47 -10.34 -5.33
C ALA A 178 -10.56 -10.80 -4.19
N THR A 179 -9.28 -11.00 -4.51
CA THR A 179 -8.25 -11.15 -3.49
C THR A 179 -8.08 -9.84 -2.72
N LEU A 180 -8.13 -9.90 -1.40
CA LEU A 180 -8.18 -8.72 -0.53
C LEU A 180 -6.80 -8.36 0.03
N PHE A 181 -6.36 -7.13 -0.24
CA PHE A 181 -5.54 -6.37 0.69
C PHE A 181 -6.45 -5.49 1.53
N PHE A 182 -6.37 -5.64 2.85
CA PHE A 182 -7.18 -4.86 3.77
C PHE A 182 -6.41 -3.59 4.15
N ASN A 183 -6.87 -2.42 3.74
CA ASN A 183 -6.17 -1.14 3.97
C ASN A 183 -6.98 -0.26 4.91
N ASP A 184 -6.37 0.21 6.00
CA ASP A 184 -7.04 1.04 6.99
C ASP A 184 -6.06 1.97 7.72
N PHE A 185 -6.57 3.10 8.19
CA PHE A 185 -5.83 4.12 8.94
C PHE A 185 -5.93 3.93 10.46
N ASN A 186 -5.13 4.69 11.19
CA ASN A 186 -5.08 4.71 12.66
C ASN A 186 -4.69 3.39 13.35
N VAL A 187 -4.48 2.31 12.60
CA VAL A 187 -4.10 1.00 13.12
C VAL A 187 -2.70 1.01 13.72
N VAL A 188 -1.74 1.72 13.11
CA VAL A 188 -0.32 1.72 13.50
C VAL A 188 0.13 3.08 14.05
N GLU A 189 -0.67 4.10 13.83
CA GLU A 189 -0.40 5.51 14.09
C GLU A 189 -0.76 5.93 15.51
N THR A 190 -1.81 5.33 16.09
CA THR A 190 -2.38 5.73 17.38
C THR A 190 -3.00 4.54 18.12
N CYS A 191 -3.16 4.68 19.43
CA CYS A 191 -3.93 3.74 20.26
C CYS A 191 -5.22 4.37 20.80
N SER A 192 -5.57 5.57 20.33
CA SER A 192 -6.74 6.33 20.78
C SER A 192 -7.98 6.10 19.94
N ASP A 193 -7.86 5.39 18.81
CA ASP A 193 -8.98 5.05 17.96
C ASP A 193 -9.50 3.65 18.32
N GLU A 194 -10.71 3.62 18.89
CA GLU A 194 -11.33 2.38 19.34
C GLU A 194 -11.82 1.50 18.17
N LYS A 195 -12.06 2.09 16.99
CA LYS A 195 -12.52 1.34 15.81
C LYS A 195 -11.41 0.56 15.14
N SER A 196 -10.18 1.07 15.20
CA SER A 196 -9.02 0.56 14.47
C SER A 196 -7.94 0.00 15.39
N THR A 197 -8.30 -0.43 16.60
CA THR A 197 -7.35 -1.18 17.43
C THR A 197 -6.83 -2.40 16.68
N VAL A 198 -5.59 -2.80 16.97
CA VAL A 198 -4.99 -4.00 16.37
C VAL A 198 -5.81 -5.28 16.62
N ASP A 199 -6.58 -5.33 17.70
CA ASP A 199 -7.50 -6.44 17.96
C ASP A 199 -8.70 -6.43 17.03
N GLU A 200 -9.34 -5.28 16.82
CA GLU A 200 -10.43 -5.12 15.86
C GLU A 200 -9.98 -5.44 14.43
N TYR A 201 -8.78 -4.97 14.05
CA TYR A 201 -8.19 -5.31 12.76
C TYR A 201 -8.02 -6.83 12.59
N ILE A 202 -7.44 -7.51 13.57
CA ILE A 202 -7.25 -8.98 13.55
C ILE A 202 -8.59 -9.71 13.54
N ALA A 203 -9.56 -9.26 14.33
CA ALA A 203 -10.89 -9.84 14.38
C ALA A 203 -11.58 -9.73 13.02
N ARG A 204 -11.47 -8.58 12.35
CA ARG A 204 -12.03 -8.35 11.03
C ARG A 204 -11.37 -9.20 9.95
N VAL A 205 -10.03 -9.28 9.91
CA VAL A 205 -9.32 -10.18 8.98
C VAL A 205 -9.75 -11.63 9.17
N ARG A 206 -9.83 -12.09 10.43
CA ARG A 206 -10.30 -13.46 10.74
C ARG A 206 -11.78 -13.66 10.44
N GLU A 207 -12.61 -12.62 10.49
CA GLU A 207 -14.00 -12.67 10.01
C GLU A 207 -14.04 -12.92 8.52
N LEU A 208 -13.32 -12.11 7.74
CA LEU A 208 -13.27 -12.20 6.28
C LEU A 208 -12.75 -13.57 5.80
N GLN A 209 -11.72 -14.11 6.45
CA GLN A 209 -11.15 -15.44 6.14
C GLN A 209 -12.14 -16.61 6.33
N ARG A 210 -13.27 -16.44 7.03
CA ARG A 210 -14.27 -17.50 7.22
C ARG A 210 -15.25 -17.63 6.04
N TYR A 211 -15.28 -16.66 5.13
CA TYR A 211 -16.23 -16.67 4.03
C TYR A 211 -15.64 -17.37 2.81
N ASP A 212 -16.47 -18.20 2.16
CA ASP A 212 -16.08 -18.92 0.95
C ASP A 212 -15.66 -17.95 -0.17
N GLY A 213 -14.56 -18.27 -0.84
CA GLY A 213 -14.03 -17.50 -1.96
C GLY A 213 -13.19 -16.28 -1.57
N ILE A 214 -13.19 -15.85 -0.30
CA ILE A 214 -12.32 -14.76 0.16
C ILE A 214 -10.90 -15.29 0.36
N ARG A 215 -9.95 -14.66 -0.33
CA ARG A 215 -8.53 -14.86 -0.12
C ARG A 215 -7.91 -13.56 0.38
N MET A 216 -7.33 -13.59 1.57
CA MET A 216 -6.52 -12.49 2.11
C MET A 216 -5.08 -12.64 1.62
N ASP A 217 -4.56 -11.66 0.89
CA ASP A 217 -3.15 -11.66 0.44
C ASP A 217 -2.26 -10.71 1.24
N GLY A 218 -2.83 -9.77 1.99
CA GLY A 218 -2.02 -8.85 2.77
C GLY A 218 -2.77 -7.87 3.65
N ILE A 219 -1.98 -7.23 4.50
CA ILE A 219 -2.35 -6.22 5.47
C ILE A 219 -1.78 -4.89 4.98
N GLY A 220 -2.65 -3.91 4.80
CA GLY A 220 -2.33 -2.52 4.51
C GLY A 220 -2.58 -1.63 5.74
N LEU A 221 -1.56 -0.91 6.16
CA LEU A 221 -1.62 0.08 7.22
C LEU A 221 -1.26 1.43 6.60
N GLU A 222 -2.18 2.40 6.60
CA GLU A 222 -1.98 3.66 5.88
C GLU A 222 -0.74 4.40 6.37
N GLY A 223 -0.59 4.60 7.68
CA GLY A 223 0.60 5.21 8.26
C GLY A 223 0.57 6.75 8.18
N HIS A 224 -0.59 7.36 8.35
CA HIS A 224 -0.73 8.82 8.45
C HIS A 224 -0.25 9.33 9.82
N PHE A 225 1.05 9.51 10.00
CA PHE A 225 1.62 9.86 11.30
C PHE A 225 1.60 11.37 11.57
N THR A 226 1.38 11.73 12.84
CA THR A 226 1.80 13.05 13.35
C THR A 226 3.18 12.96 13.98
N THR A 227 3.32 12.13 15.03
CA THR A 227 4.61 11.76 15.63
C THR A 227 4.68 10.23 15.71
N PRO A 228 5.54 9.57 14.94
CA PRO A 228 5.66 8.11 14.99
C PRO A 228 6.07 7.61 16.37
N ASN A 229 5.29 6.70 16.96
CA ASN A 229 5.64 6.00 18.18
C ASN A 229 6.20 4.61 17.84
N VAL A 230 7.53 4.51 17.70
CA VAL A 230 8.21 3.28 17.27
C VAL A 230 7.89 2.07 18.16
N ALA A 231 7.74 2.27 19.47
CA ALA A 231 7.42 1.17 20.38
C ALA A 231 6.00 0.63 20.14
N LEU A 232 5.03 1.53 19.95
CA LEU A 232 3.66 1.18 19.59
C LEU A 232 3.61 0.46 18.24
N MET A 233 4.25 1.04 17.22
CA MET A 233 4.30 0.47 15.87
C MET A 233 4.83 -0.97 15.91
N ARG A 234 5.93 -1.22 16.64
CA ARG A 234 6.49 -2.57 16.80
C ARG A 234 5.51 -3.54 17.46
N ALA A 235 4.87 -3.15 18.56
CA ALA A 235 3.92 -4.00 19.25
C ALA A 235 2.71 -4.37 18.37
N ILE A 236 2.25 -3.43 17.54
CA ILE A 236 1.14 -3.63 16.60
C ILE A 236 1.56 -4.56 15.47
N LEU A 237 2.74 -4.34 14.87
CA LEU A 237 3.30 -5.20 13.83
C LEU A 237 3.53 -6.63 14.33
N ASP A 238 4.06 -6.81 15.54
CA ASP A 238 4.28 -8.13 16.15
C ASP A 238 2.95 -8.89 16.32
N LYS A 239 1.86 -8.17 16.65
CA LYS A 239 0.54 -8.78 16.81
C LYS A 239 -0.11 -9.09 15.47
N LEU A 240 -0.01 -8.20 14.49
CA LEU A 240 -0.47 -8.43 13.11
C LEU A 240 0.26 -9.60 12.45
N ALA A 241 1.53 -9.84 12.80
CA ALA A 241 2.30 -10.99 12.31
C ALA A 241 1.64 -12.34 12.63
N THR A 242 0.79 -12.41 13.67
CA THR A 242 0.04 -13.63 14.01
C THR A 242 -0.96 -14.05 12.94
N LEU A 243 -1.35 -13.14 12.04
CA LEU A 243 -2.18 -13.45 10.88
C LEU A 243 -1.42 -14.19 9.77
N GLN A 244 -0.08 -14.23 9.82
CA GLN A 244 0.79 -14.83 8.81
C GLN A 244 0.53 -14.28 7.40
N LEU A 245 0.21 -12.99 7.32
CA LEU A 245 0.02 -12.24 6.08
C LEU A 245 1.14 -11.21 5.91
N PRO A 246 1.56 -10.92 4.66
CA PRO A 246 2.45 -9.79 4.38
C PRO A 246 1.89 -8.46 4.90
N ILE A 247 2.72 -7.66 5.57
CA ILE A 247 2.34 -6.33 6.10
C ILE A 247 3.00 -5.21 5.30
N TRP A 248 2.18 -4.30 4.78
CA TRP A 248 2.56 -3.17 3.93
C TRP A 248 2.16 -1.86 4.62
N LEU A 249 3.10 -0.93 4.79
CA LEU A 249 2.79 0.45 5.17
C LEU A 249 2.49 1.29 3.92
N THR A 250 1.28 1.77 3.71
CA THR A 250 0.77 1.98 2.33
C THR A 250 0.76 3.43 1.89
N GLU A 251 0.55 4.36 2.83
CA GLU A 251 0.28 5.78 2.60
C GLU A 251 1.08 6.66 3.58
N ILE A 252 2.27 6.19 3.98
CA ILE A 252 3.04 6.85 5.05
C ILE A 252 3.24 8.33 4.74
N ASP A 253 2.79 9.17 5.66
CA ASP A 253 3.16 10.58 5.70
C ASP A 253 3.41 11.02 7.13
N ILE A 254 4.02 12.20 7.28
CA ILE A 254 4.23 12.84 8.57
C ILE A 254 3.69 14.27 8.48
N SER A 255 2.68 14.57 9.28
CA SER A 255 2.06 15.89 9.34
C SER A 255 3.09 17.00 9.63
N SER A 256 2.95 18.13 8.93
CA SER A 256 3.88 19.27 8.99
C SER A 256 3.77 20.17 10.23
N SER A 257 3.04 19.77 11.27
CA SER A 257 3.07 20.49 12.55
C SER A 257 4.42 20.40 13.26
N LEU A 258 5.36 19.61 12.75
CA LEU A 258 6.74 19.54 13.20
C LEU A 258 7.62 20.59 12.47
N ASP A 259 8.44 21.30 13.25
CA ASP A 259 9.36 22.38 12.84
C ASP A 259 10.14 22.10 11.54
N HIS A 260 10.61 23.15 10.86
CA HIS A 260 11.26 23.14 9.53
C HIS A 260 12.30 22.03 9.30
N ARG A 261 12.94 21.49 10.36
CA ARG A 261 13.83 20.32 10.27
C ARG A 261 13.13 19.03 9.82
N SER A 262 11.84 18.90 10.09
CA SER A 262 11.00 17.73 9.77
C SER A 262 10.38 17.83 8.38
N GLN A 263 10.33 19.03 7.78
CA GLN A 263 9.74 19.22 6.44
C GLN A 263 10.53 18.49 5.34
N VAL A 264 11.81 18.18 5.57
CA VAL A 264 12.64 17.39 4.62
C VAL A 264 12.23 15.90 4.61
N HIS A 265 11.45 15.41 5.58
CA HIS A 265 10.89 14.05 5.56
C HIS A 265 9.70 13.87 4.60
N LYS A 266 9.02 14.96 4.19
CA LYS A 266 7.75 14.88 3.43
C LYS A 266 7.86 14.12 2.10
N SER A 267 8.98 14.24 1.38
CA SER A 267 9.12 13.60 0.06
C SER A 267 9.80 12.23 0.10
N LEU A 268 10.27 11.78 1.27
CA LEU A 268 11.05 10.55 1.39
C LEU A 268 10.24 9.37 1.89
N PHE A 269 9.08 9.61 2.51
CA PHE A 269 8.32 8.56 3.18
C PHE A 269 6.95 8.25 2.58
N SER A 270 6.41 9.00 1.62
CA SER A 270 5.24 8.48 0.90
C SER A 270 5.69 7.21 0.20
N GLY A 271 5.11 6.07 0.57
CA GLY A 271 5.30 4.77 -0.06
C GLY A 271 6.12 3.74 0.73
N LEU A 272 5.39 2.74 1.21
CA LEU A 272 5.79 1.33 1.25
C LEU A 272 7.15 1.03 1.86
N VAL A 273 7.14 0.82 3.18
CA VAL A 273 8.07 -0.09 3.84
C VAL A 273 7.28 -1.36 4.16
N GLN A 274 7.52 -2.43 3.41
CA GLN A 274 7.02 -3.76 3.76
C GLN A 274 7.85 -4.29 4.95
N PHE A 275 7.18 -4.78 5.99
CA PHE A 275 7.79 -5.67 6.97
C PHE A 275 7.26 -7.09 6.69
N ALA A 276 8.06 -7.95 6.05
CA ALA A 276 7.90 -9.38 6.31
C ALA A 276 8.69 -9.68 7.59
N ILE A 277 8.02 -10.20 8.62
CA ILE A 277 8.66 -10.78 9.80
C ILE A 277 8.87 -12.26 9.51
#